data_AF-A0A7T8KFE0-F1
#
_entry.id   AF-A0A7T8KFE0-F1
#
_cell.length_a   1.000
_cell.length_b   1.000
_cell.length_c   1.000
_cell.angle_alpha   90.00
_cell.angle_beta   90.00
_cell.angle_gamma   90.00
#
_symmetry.space_group_name_H-M   'P 1'
#
loop_
_entity.id
_entity.type
_entity.pdbx_description
1 polymer ?
#
loop_
_entity_poly.entity_id
_entity_poly.type
_entity_poly.pdbx_seq_one_letter_code
_entity_poly.pdbx_strand_id
1 'polypeptide(L)'
;MDFRKIAELIPCSLGLVSNVKKLKDEGQDLGRKPCSGGHNKKRTAEFLADLSDTIAASPTTSMRKQAKNLGVSKDTIRNAVQDLGLVSYVRRRRQLLSDASKETRVIKGKKLLTWMKHNGSTSPDCNPLDYGIWGVVERKACSIPHASVDALKAAVEKEWAEMS
;
A
#
# COMPACT_ATOMS: atom_id res chain seq x y z
N MET A 1 -11.20 -54.46 -0.76
CA MET A 1 -10.10 -54.21 0.20
C MET A 1 -10.65 -54.36 1.60
N ASP A 2 -10.01 -55.17 2.42
CA ASP A 2 -10.39 -55.38 3.82
C ASP A 2 -9.90 -54.20 4.67
N PHE A 3 -10.80 -53.53 5.39
CA PHE A 3 -10.47 -52.36 6.21
C PHE A 3 -9.50 -52.70 7.35
N ARG A 4 -9.56 -53.94 7.87
CA ARG A 4 -8.67 -54.38 8.94
C ARG A 4 -7.22 -54.42 8.50
N LYS A 5 -6.96 -54.94 7.30
CA LYS A 5 -5.61 -54.98 6.70
C LYS A 5 -5.03 -53.58 6.50
N ILE A 6 -5.85 -52.59 6.15
CA ILE A 6 -5.40 -51.19 5.98
C ILE A 6 -5.08 -50.55 7.34
N ALA A 7 -5.93 -50.76 8.34
CA ALA A 7 -5.72 -50.23 9.70
C ALA A 7 -4.54 -50.89 10.44
N GLU A 8 -4.20 -52.13 10.12
CA GLU A 8 -2.99 -52.81 10.61
C GLU A 8 -1.72 -52.31 9.92
N LEU A 9 -1.79 -52.08 8.60
CA LEU A 9 -0.65 -51.57 7.81
C LEU A 9 -0.31 -50.11 8.17
N ILE A 10 -1.33 -49.28 8.35
CA ILE A 10 -1.21 -47.88 8.76
C ILE A 10 -1.89 -47.79 10.12
N PRO A 11 -1.17 -47.61 11.24
CA PRO A 11 -1.75 -47.65 12.59
C PRO A 11 -2.77 -46.53 12.81
N CYS A 12 -4.02 -46.77 12.41
CA CYS A 12 -5.11 -45.81 12.46
C CYS A 12 -6.42 -46.53 12.75
N SER A 13 -7.44 -45.79 13.17
CA SER A 13 -8.71 -46.40 13.55
C SER A 13 -9.48 -46.90 12.32
N LEU A 14 -10.19 -48.03 12.49
CA LEU A 14 -11.10 -48.55 11.45
C LEU A 14 -12.16 -47.52 11.02
N GLY A 15 -12.59 -46.66 11.95
CA GLY A 15 -13.51 -45.56 11.68
C GLY A 15 -12.92 -44.52 10.71
N LEU A 16 -11.64 -44.20 10.84
CA LEU A 16 -10.95 -43.30 9.91
C LEU A 16 -10.88 -43.90 8.51
N VAL A 17 -10.49 -45.18 8.39
CA VAL A 17 -10.43 -45.89 7.09
C VAL A 17 -11.81 -45.92 6.41
N SER A 18 -12.86 -46.18 7.18
CA SER A 18 -14.26 -46.18 6.68
C SER A 18 -14.69 -44.80 6.19
N ASN A 19 -14.41 -43.74 6.96
CA ASN A 19 -14.76 -42.37 6.58
C ASN A 19 -13.97 -41.89 5.35
N VAL A 20 -12.67 -42.17 5.28
CA VAL A 20 -11.84 -41.80 4.13
C VAL A 20 -12.31 -42.52 2.87
N LYS A 21 -12.69 -43.80 2.96
CA LYS A 21 -13.25 -44.51 1.80
C LYS A 21 -14.57 -43.88 1.35
N LYS A 22 -15.49 -43.58 2.27
CA LYS A 22 -16.74 -42.88 1.93
C LYS A 22 -16.48 -41.56 1.20
N LEU A 23 -15.57 -40.74 1.74
CA LEU A 23 -15.17 -39.48 1.10
C LEU A 23 -14.61 -39.72 -0.31
N LYS A 24 -13.78 -40.74 -0.50
CA LYS A 24 -13.19 -41.08 -1.80
C LYS A 24 -14.22 -41.60 -2.80
N ASP A 25 -15.15 -42.45 -2.37
CA ASP A 25 -16.23 -43.00 -3.19
C ASP A 25 -17.21 -41.89 -3.61
N GLU A 26 -17.46 -40.92 -2.72
CA GLU A 26 -18.24 -39.70 -3.00
C GLU A 26 -17.47 -38.64 -3.80
N GLY A 27 -16.20 -38.88 -4.12
CA GLY A 27 -15.34 -37.91 -4.84
C GLY A 27 -15.05 -36.62 -4.06
N GLN A 28 -15.21 -36.63 -2.74
CA GLN A 28 -14.95 -35.48 -1.87
C GLN A 28 -13.44 -35.30 -1.62
N ASP A 29 -13.05 -34.04 -1.38
CA ASP A 29 -11.68 -33.70 -0.98
C ASP A 29 -11.33 -34.33 0.39
N LEU A 30 -10.13 -34.91 0.46
CA LEU A 30 -9.57 -35.51 1.68
C LEU A 30 -8.83 -34.48 2.56
N GLY A 31 -8.74 -33.23 2.09
CA GLY A 31 -8.21 -32.11 2.84
C GLY A 31 -8.93 -31.84 4.16
N ARG A 32 -8.24 -31.16 5.07
CA ARG A 32 -8.83 -30.76 6.36
C ARG A 32 -9.95 -29.75 6.11
N LYS A 33 -11.19 -30.14 6.43
CA LYS A 33 -12.35 -29.23 6.37
C LYS A 33 -12.11 -28.01 7.28
N PRO A 34 -12.48 -26.80 6.83
CA PRO A 34 -12.37 -25.60 7.66
C PRO A 34 -13.23 -25.77 8.91
N CYS A 35 -12.63 -25.49 10.07
CA CYS A 35 -13.36 -25.48 11.33
C CYS A 35 -14.32 -24.29 11.37
N SER A 36 -15.44 -24.41 12.08
CA SER A 36 -16.54 -23.42 12.11
C SER A 36 -16.15 -22.04 12.65
N GLY A 37 -14.97 -21.89 13.27
CA GLY A 37 -14.54 -20.64 13.89
C GLY A 37 -15.50 -20.15 15.00
N GLY A 38 -15.23 -18.97 15.54
CA GLY A 38 -16.13 -18.29 16.47
C GLY A 38 -17.12 -17.38 15.72
N HIS A 39 -18.38 -17.33 16.18
CA HIS A 39 -19.42 -16.47 15.58
C HIS A 39 -19.42 -15.06 16.18
N ASN A 40 -19.37 -14.02 15.33
CA ASN A 40 -19.49 -12.62 15.75
C ASN A 40 -20.96 -12.20 15.91
N LYS A 41 -21.49 -12.23 17.14
CA LYS A 41 -22.93 -11.93 17.40
C LYS A 41 -23.35 -10.46 17.24
N LYS A 42 -22.38 -9.52 17.15
CA LYS A 42 -22.65 -8.06 17.13
C LYS A 42 -22.44 -7.41 15.77
N ARG A 43 -21.69 -8.04 14.86
CA ARG A 43 -21.38 -7.54 13.50
C ARG A 43 -22.26 -8.29 12.49
N THR A 44 -23.57 -8.18 12.65
CA THR A 44 -24.53 -8.75 11.70
C THR A 44 -24.54 -7.94 10.41
N ALA A 45 -25.04 -8.52 9.31
CA ALA A 45 -25.13 -7.82 8.03
C ALA A 45 -25.99 -6.54 8.14
N GLU A 46 -27.09 -6.60 8.88
CA GLU A 46 -27.96 -5.45 9.19
C GLU A 46 -27.19 -4.33 9.92
N PHE A 47 -26.43 -4.69 10.96
CA PHE A 47 -25.60 -3.71 11.68
C PHE A 47 -24.56 -3.05 10.77
N LEU A 48 -23.96 -3.81 9.85
CA LEU A 48 -22.99 -3.28 8.90
C LEU A 48 -23.66 -2.32 7.90
N ALA A 49 -24.88 -2.61 7.44
CA ALA A 49 -25.66 -1.73 6.58
C ALA A 49 -25.99 -0.41 7.31
N ASP A 50 -26.54 -0.48 8.53
CA ASP A 50 -26.86 0.69 9.35
C ASP A 50 -25.61 1.55 9.62
N LEU A 51 -24.48 0.90 9.92
CA LEU A 51 -23.21 1.60 10.11
C LEU A 51 -22.75 2.28 8.82
N SER A 52 -22.91 1.62 7.66
CA SER A 52 -22.54 2.21 6.38
C SER A 52 -23.37 3.45 6.04
N ASP A 53 -24.68 3.41 6.31
CA ASP A 53 -25.59 4.52 6.09
C ASP A 53 -25.29 5.70 7.01
N THR A 54 -25.00 5.44 8.29
CA THR A 54 -24.62 6.49 9.25
C THR A 54 -23.29 7.14 8.90
N ILE A 55 -22.32 6.38 8.40
CA ILE A 55 -21.04 6.91 7.89
C ILE A 55 -21.28 7.73 6.62
N ALA A 56 -22.12 7.27 5.70
CA ALA A 56 -22.44 7.98 4.46
C ALA A 56 -23.15 9.32 4.75
N ALA A 57 -24.09 9.33 5.70
CA ALA A 57 -24.80 10.54 6.10
C ALA A 57 -23.89 11.55 6.82
N SER A 58 -22.88 11.10 7.55
CA SER A 58 -21.99 11.98 8.33
C SER A 58 -20.56 11.41 8.45
N PRO A 59 -19.75 11.51 7.39
CA PRO A 59 -18.44 10.83 7.29
C PRO A 59 -17.36 11.41 8.22
N THR A 60 -17.59 12.60 8.76
CA THR A 60 -16.65 13.28 9.69
C THR A 60 -16.88 12.89 11.16
N THR A 61 -17.93 12.12 11.45
CA THR A 61 -18.20 11.66 12.81
C THR A 61 -17.12 10.69 13.28
N SER A 62 -16.65 10.85 14.52
CA SER A 62 -15.62 9.94 15.05
C SER A 62 -16.22 8.58 15.36
N MET A 63 -15.43 7.51 15.17
CA MET A 63 -15.84 6.14 15.54
C MET A 63 -16.26 6.03 17.02
N ARG A 64 -15.67 6.83 17.93
CA ARG A 64 -16.10 6.89 19.34
C ARG A 64 -17.50 7.46 19.50
N LYS A 65 -17.86 8.48 18.70
CA LYS A 65 -19.18 9.09 18.73
C LYS A 65 -20.22 8.16 18.11
N GLN A 66 -19.90 7.52 16.99
CA GLN A 66 -20.73 6.46 16.39
C GLN A 66 -20.97 5.31 17.37
N ALA A 67 -19.93 4.87 18.08
CA ALA A 67 -20.02 3.83 19.11
C ALA A 67 -21.00 4.21 20.23
N LYS A 68 -20.94 5.46 20.72
CA LYS A 68 -21.85 5.97 21.74
C LYS A 68 -23.30 6.01 21.24
N ASN A 69 -23.53 6.41 19.99
CA ASN A 69 -24.85 6.48 19.40
C ASN A 69 -25.46 5.08 19.20
N LEU A 70 -24.66 4.12 18.76
CA LEU A 70 -25.07 2.73 18.50
C LEU A 70 -25.00 1.82 19.74
N GLY A 71 -24.57 2.34 20.90
CA GLY A 71 -24.49 1.58 22.15
C GLY A 71 -23.47 0.43 22.13
N VAL A 72 -22.43 0.53 21.30
CA VAL A 72 -21.38 -0.50 21.15
C VAL A 72 -20.02 0.03 21.58
N SER A 73 -19.05 -0.87 21.75
CA SER A 73 -17.67 -0.45 22.00
C SER A 73 -17.06 0.18 20.74
N LYS A 74 -16.12 1.11 20.93
CA LYS A 74 -15.37 1.73 19.81
C LYS A 74 -14.59 0.70 18.99
N ASP A 75 -14.13 -0.40 19.59
CA ASP A 75 -13.40 -1.43 18.85
C ASP A 75 -14.33 -2.28 17.97
N THR A 76 -15.59 -2.47 18.37
CA THR A 76 -16.61 -3.07 17.49
C THR A 76 -16.82 -2.20 16.25
N ILE A 77 -16.97 -0.88 16.40
CA ILE A 77 -17.06 0.04 15.26
C ILE A 77 -15.81 -0.01 14.40
N ARG A 78 -14.61 0.03 15.00
CA ARG A 78 -13.35 -0.02 14.25
C ARG A 78 -13.25 -1.28 13.38
N ASN A 79 -13.55 -2.44 13.94
CA ASN A 79 -13.49 -3.70 13.21
C ASN A 79 -14.62 -3.80 12.16
N ALA A 80 -15.81 -3.26 12.44
CA ALA A 80 -16.91 -3.19 11.47
C ALA A 80 -16.58 -2.29 10.28
N VAL A 81 -15.96 -1.12 10.52
CA VAL A 81 -15.44 -0.23 9.48
C VAL A 81 -14.40 -0.94 8.60
N GLN A 82 -13.56 -1.81 9.20
CA GLN A 82 -12.62 -2.64 8.45
C GLN A 82 -13.32 -3.70 7.59
N ASP A 83 -14.40 -4.35 8.08
CA ASP A 83 -15.18 -5.30 7.26
C ASP A 83 -15.83 -4.63 6.06
N LEU A 84 -16.30 -3.39 6.24
CA LEU A 84 -16.86 -2.56 5.17
C LEU A 84 -15.80 -2.14 4.15
N GLY A 85 -14.52 -2.44 4.38
CA GLY A 85 -13.40 -2.01 3.53
C GLY A 85 -13.15 -0.49 3.56
N LEU A 86 -13.73 0.22 4.54
CA LEU A 86 -13.62 1.66 4.65
C LEU A 86 -12.34 2.06 5.39
N VAL A 87 -11.62 3.04 4.84
CA VAL A 87 -10.41 3.58 5.46
C VAL A 87 -10.66 5.03 5.85
N SER A 88 -10.41 5.37 7.11
CA SER A 88 -10.51 6.76 7.56
C SER A 88 -9.31 7.55 7.04
N TYR A 89 -9.50 8.34 5.99
CA TYR A 89 -8.49 9.32 5.59
C TYR A 89 -8.45 10.45 6.62
N VAL A 90 -7.39 10.51 7.43
CA VAL A 90 -7.14 11.67 8.29
C VAL A 90 -6.76 12.85 7.39
N ARG A 91 -7.72 13.75 7.10
CA ARG A 91 -7.41 15.05 6.48
C ARG A 91 -6.57 15.86 7.46
N ARG A 92 -5.26 15.92 7.22
CA ARG A 92 -4.39 16.89 7.91
C ARG A 92 -4.81 18.30 7.50
N ARG A 93 -5.17 19.15 8.46
CA ARG A 93 -5.38 20.58 8.22
C ARG A 93 -4.04 21.17 7.75
N ARG A 94 -3.90 21.37 6.45
CA ARG A 94 -2.78 22.14 5.87
C ARG A 94 -3.30 23.50 5.47
N GLN A 95 -2.44 24.51 5.57
CA GLN A 95 -2.75 25.80 4.99
C GLN A 95 -2.78 25.63 3.47
N LEU A 96 -3.96 25.79 2.89
CA LEU A 96 -4.11 25.88 1.44
C LEU A 96 -3.32 27.11 0.96
N LEU A 97 -2.70 27.03 -0.21
CA LEU A 97 -2.06 28.20 -0.79
C LEU A 97 -3.13 29.25 -1.13
N SER A 98 -3.24 30.28 -0.29
CA SER A 98 -3.95 31.50 -0.67
C SER A 98 -3.23 32.19 -1.82
N ASP A 99 -3.93 33.03 -2.57
CA ASP A 99 -3.33 33.75 -3.70
C ASP A 99 -2.20 34.68 -3.21
N ALA A 100 -2.39 35.34 -2.06
CA ALA A 100 -1.32 36.09 -1.39
C ALA A 100 -0.09 35.22 -1.04
N SER A 101 -0.30 33.95 -0.65
CA SER A 101 0.80 33.01 -0.40
C SER A 101 1.52 32.61 -1.68
N LYS A 102 0.81 32.49 -2.80
CA LYS A 102 1.41 32.24 -4.12
C LYS A 102 2.25 33.42 -4.56
N GLU A 103 1.73 34.64 -4.43
CA GLU A 103 2.47 35.88 -4.74
C GLU A 103 3.75 35.98 -3.90
N THR A 104 3.64 35.77 -2.58
CA THR A 104 4.79 35.78 -1.68
C THR A 104 5.83 34.73 -2.08
N ARG A 105 5.40 33.54 -2.51
CA ARG A 105 6.30 32.49 -3.02
C ARG A 105 6.97 32.88 -4.32
N VAL A 106 6.27 33.50 -5.27
CA VAL A 106 6.86 34.00 -6.52
C VAL A 106 7.92 35.06 -6.22
N ILE A 107 7.63 36.00 -5.32
CA ILE A 107 8.59 37.03 -4.90
C ILE A 107 9.83 36.39 -4.26
N LYS A 108 9.63 35.46 -3.31
CA LYS A 108 10.74 34.76 -2.64
C LYS A 108 11.55 33.91 -3.63
N GLY A 109 10.90 33.22 -4.56
CA GLY A 109 11.55 32.42 -5.59
C GLY A 109 12.39 33.28 -6.55
N LYS A 110 11.87 34.43 -6.98
CA LYS A 110 12.64 35.41 -7.78
C LYS A 110 13.85 35.93 -7.01
N LYS A 111 13.69 36.29 -5.73
CA LYS A 111 14.81 36.74 -4.88
C LYS A 111 15.86 35.65 -4.70
N LEU A 112 15.45 34.40 -4.48
CA LEU A 112 16.36 33.26 -4.38
C LEU A 112 17.13 33.07 -5.69
N LEU A 113 16.44 33.13 -6.84
CA LEU A 113 17.08 33.03 -8.14
C LEU A 113 18.09 34.16 -8.37
N THR A 114 17.74 35.40 -8.04
CA THR A 114 18.66 36.54 -8.11
C THR A 114 19.86 36.34 -7.17
N TRP A 115 19.63 35.89 -5.94
CA TRP A 115 20.69 35.56 -4.99
C TRP A 115 21.60 34.45 -5.51
N MET A 116 21.05 33.39 -6.10
CA MET A 116 21.81 32.32 -6.75
C MET A 116 22.58 32.79 -7.98
N LYS A 117 22.06 33.74 -8.76
CA LYS A 117 22.78 34.33 -9.90
C LYS A 117 23.98 35.17 -9.48
N HIS A 118 23.90 35.83 -8.32
CA HIS A 118 24.97 36.69 -7.81
C HIS A 118 25.96 35.97 -6.90
N ASN A 119 25.50 34.97 -6.14
CA ASN A 119 26.29 34.27 -5.12
C ASN A 119 26.48 32.77 -5.42
N GLY A 120 25.75 32.22 -6.38
CA GLY A 120 26.14 30.95 -6.99
C GLY A 120 27.47 31.19 -7.69
N SER A 121 28.45 30.36 -7.41
CA SER A 121 29.78 30.47 -8.01
C SER A 121 29.63 30.67 -9.52
N THR A 122 30.38 31.63 -10.06
CA THR A 122 30.66 31.75 -11.51
C THR A 122 31.52 30.57 -11.99
N SER A 123 31.31 29.37 -11.43
CA SER A 123 31.82 28.12 -11.95
C SER A 123 30.86 27.73 -13.07
N PRO A 124 31.34 27.48 -14.30
CA PRO A 124 30.52 26.96 -15.40
C PRO A 124 29.66 25.76 -14.96
N ASP A 125 30.20 24.96 -14.05
CA ASP A 125 29.69 23.73 -13.44
C ASP A 125 28.56 23.92 -12.40
N CYS A 126 28.17 25.16 -12.08
CA CYS A 126 27.06 25.47 -11.15
C CYS A 126 25.84 26.14 -11.81
N ASN A 127 25.73 26.13 -13.13
CA ASN A 127 24.52 26.60 -13.81
C ASN A 127 23.35 25.64 -13.50
N PRO A 128 22.20 26.12 -12.99
CA PRO A 128 21.04 25.27 -12.74
C PRO A 128 20.48 24.60 -14.01
N LEU A 129 20.77 25.14 -15.20
CA LEU A 129 20.46 24.47 -16.47
C LEU A 129 21.42 23.29 -16.74
N ASP A 130 22.69 23.41 -16.34
CA ASP A 130 23.69 22.37 -16.52
C ASP A 130 23.46 21.19 -15.57
N TYR A 131 22.93 21.43 -14.36
CA TYR A 131 22.42 20.36 -13.50
C TYR A 131 21.25 19.59 -14.13
N GLY A 132 20.38 20.29 -14.87
CA GLY A 132 19.28 19.66 -15.60
C GLY A 132 19.78 18.75 -16.72
N ILE A 133 20.75 19.24 -17.50
CA ILE A 133 21.37 18.48 -18.59
C ILE A 133 22.17 17.30 -18.02
N TRP A 134 22.97 17.52 -16.97
CA TRP A 134 23.74 16.48 -16.29
C TRP A 134 22.83 15.39 -15.70
N GLY A 135 21.72 15.74 -15.08
CA GLY A 135 20.76 14.76 -14.55
C GLY A 135 20.07 13.91 -15.62
N VAL A 136 20.03 14.36 -16.88
CA VAL A 136 19.55 13.54 -18.01
C VAL A 136 20.65 12.59 -18.49
N VAL A 137 21.87 13.09 -18.65
CA VAL A 137 23.05 12.29 -19.04
C VAL A 137 23.31 11.19 -18.02
N GLU A 138 23.36 11.55 -16.74
CA GLU A 138 23.58 10.62 -15.63
C GLU A 138 22.55 9.50 -15.63
N ARG A 139 21.26 9.83 -15.82
CA ARG A 139 20.20 8.82 -15.84
C ARG A 139 20.32 7.83 -16.99
N LYS A 140 20.73 8.30 -18.17
CA LYS A 140 20.90 7.45 -19.35
C LYS A 140 22.19 6.64 -19.27
N ALA A 141 23.31 7.30 -18.99
CA ALA A 141 24.62 6.66 -18.86
C ALA A 141 24.61 5.62 -17.72
N CYS A 142 24.02 5.94 -16.56
CA CYS A 142 23.94 5.03 -15.41
C CYS A 142 22.70 4.12 -15.41
N SER A 143 21.97 4.01 -16.54
CA SER A 143 20.88 3.03 -16.67
C SER A 143 21.38 1.59 -16.70
N ILE A 144 22.66 1.40 -17.06
CA ILE A 144 23.36 0.12 -17.10
C ILE A 144 24.51 0.17 -16.07
N PRO A 145 24.75 -0.88 -15.28
CA PRO A 145 25.91 -0.95 -14.39
C PRO A 145 27.21 -1.07 -15.19
N HIS A 146 28.21 -0.26 -14.82
CA HIS A 146 29.52 -0.24 -15.49
C HIS A 146 30.56 -1.04 -14.70
N ALA A 147 31.38 -1.83 -15.40
CA ALA A 147 32.43 -2.66 -14.78
C ALA A 147 33.73 -1.89 -14.49
N SER A 148 33.92 -0.70 -15.06
CA SER A 148 35.11 0.15 -14.86
C SER A 148 34.79 1.64 -15.05
N VAL A 149 35.68 2.50 -14.55
CA VAL A 149 35.55 3.97 -14.70
C VAL A 149 35.66 4.39 -16.16
N ASP A 150 36.48 3.71 -16.97
CA ASP A 150 36.63 4.04 -18.39
C ASP A 150 35.37 3.67 -19.19
N ALA A 151 34.70 2.57 -18.84
CA ALA A 151 33.40 2.22 -19.42
C ALA A 151 32.33 3.28 -19.09
N LEU A 152 32.33 3.79 -17.86
CA LEU A 152 31.45 4.89 -17.46
C LEU A 152 31.74 6.18 -18.24
N LYS A 153 33.02 6.56 -18.39
CA LYS A 153 33.41 7.75 -19.18
C LYS A 153 32.95 7.65 -20.63
N ALA A 154 33.18 6.51 -21.27
CA ALA A 154 32.74 6.27 -22.65
C ALA A 154 31.22 6.33 -22.79
N ALA A 155 30.46 5.81 -21.81
CA ALA A 155 29.02 5.91 -21.79
C ALA A 155 28.53 7.36 -21.64
N VAL A 156 29.15 8.14 -20.74
CA VAL A 156 28.82 9.56 -20.56
C VAL A 156 29.10 10.37 -21.83
N GLU A 157 30.25 10.16 -22.48
CA GLU A 157 30.61 10.83 -23.74
C GLU A 157 29.66 10.46 -24.89
N LYS A 158 29.26 9.18 -24.99
CA LYS A 158 28.26 8.73 -25.97
C LYS A 158 26.92 9.41 -25.77
N GLU A 159 26.39 9.40 -24.55
CA GLU A 159 25.10 10.03 -24.24
C GLU A 159 25.15 11.56 -24.41
N TRP A 160 26.30 12.18 -24.14
CA TRP A 160 26.51 13.60 -24.41
C TRP A 160 26.50 13.90 -25.91
N ALA A 161 27.18 13.08 -26.72
CA ALA A 161 27.22 13.23 -28.18
C ALA A 161 25.86 13.02 -28.84
N GLU A 162 25.00 12.16 -28.29
CA GLU A 162 23.63 11.96 -28.79
C GLU A 162 22.68 13.14 -28.47
N MET A 163 23.02 13.97 -27.48
CA MET A 163 22.22 15.15 -27.12
C MET A 163 22.68 16.45 -27.81
N SER A 164 23.89 16.49 -28.36
CA SER A 164 24.44 17.64 -29.11
C SER A 164 24.08 17.59 -30.58
#